data_AF-A0A254UEB2-F1
#
_entry.id   AF-A0A254UEB2-F1
#
_cell.length_a   1.000
_cell.length_b   1.000
_cell.length_c   1.000
_cell.angle_alpha   90.00
_cell.angle_beta   90.00
_cell.angle_gamma   90.00
#
_symmetry.space_group_name_H-M   'P 1'
#
loop_
_entity.id
_entity.type
_entity.pdbx_description
1 polymer ?
#
loop_
_entity_poly.entity_id
_entity_poly.type
_entity_poly.pdbx_seq_one_letter_code
_entity_poly.pdbx_strand_id
1 'polypeptide(L)'
;MPSACPKSSDEWIKAARAYNLNGNTLCTWPNLLSGSKVSKEQFLLYRIVCPERKKPRELDLTWFGVPHNTIADAQEMLNQSDAYRHYLHNIQNGDWANPALGVFGPALRLQAEIWKGWNSTRVDATDEDTVKSALIELLNVLTSTSTDGSCWWRTYNRRLTYQANGNSYTAVTDGQLEDQQSQCINLPIECKDFLRDRRLSKVTMQEASQLVALVNQVPMACTGKCHPV
;
A
#
# COMPACT_ATOMS: atom_id res chain seq x y z
N MET A 1 23.36 -3.98 12.67
CA MET A 1 22.57 -3.89 11.42
C MET A 1 21.24 -4.58 11.67
N PRO A 2 20.06 -3.95 11.53
CA PRO A 2 18.82 -4.67 11.78
C PRO A 2 18.66 -5.73 10.69
N SER A 3 18.77 -6.99 11.10
CA SER A 3 18.62 -8.17 10.27
C SER A 3 17.26 -8.14 9.55
N ALA A 4 17.29 -8.40 8.25
CA ALA A 4 16.17 -8.29 7.33
C ALA A 4 14.88 -8.96 7.85
N CYS A 5 13.72 -8.50 7.35
CA CYS A 5 12.48 -9.26 7.51
C CYS A 5 12.69 -10.69 7.00
N PRO A 6 12.27 -11.74 7.71
CA PRO A 6 12.55 -13.11 7.31
C PRO A 6 11.93 -13.41 5.95
N LYS A 7 12.70 -13.96 5.03
CA LYS A 7 12.26 -14.24 3.66
C LYS A 7 11.62 -15.61 3.50
N SER A 8 11.81 -16.49 4.47
CA SER A 8 11.34 -17.87 4.47
C SER A 8 10.89 -18.30 5.88
N SER A 9 10.19 -19.43 5.95
CA SER A 9 9.78 -20.03 7.23
C SER A 9 10.98 -20.38 8.11
N ASP A 10 12.04 -20.95 7.53
CA ASP A 10 13.25 -21.30 8.28
C ASP A 10 13.96 -20.08 8.85
N GLU A 11 14.06 -19.00 8.07
CA GLU A 11 14.60 -17.73 8.56
C GLU A 11 13.75 -17.16 9.69
N TRP A 12 12.42 -17.27 9.58
CA TRP A 12 11.50 -16.81 10.62
C TRP A 12 11.67 -17.62 11.90
N ILE A 13 11.73 -18.96 11.80
CA ILE A 13 11.94 -19.87 12.95
C ILE A 13 13.27 -19.55 13.64
N LYS A 14 14.34 -19.39 12.86
CA LYS A 14 15.67 -19.04 13.38
C LYS A 14 15.64 -17.69 14.10
N ALA A 15 14.98 -16.68 13.53
CA ALA A 15 14.83 -15.37 14.15
C ALA A 15 13.97 -15.43 15.42
N ALA A 16 12.82 -16.10 15.40
CA ALA A 16 11.94 -16.25 16.55
C ALA A 16 12.64 -16.93 17.74
N ARG A 17 13.45 -17.97 17.46
CA ARG A 17 14.31 -18.63 18.48
C ARG A 17 15.35 -17.67 19.04
N ALA A 18 16.04 -16.91 18.19
CA ALA A 18 17.07 -15.95 18.62
C ALA A 18 16.52 -14.83 19.51
N TYR A 19 15.26 -14.44 19.30
CA TYR A 19 14.56 -13.45 20.13
C TYR A 19 13.77 -14.08 21.30
N ASN A 20 13.93 -15.37 21.58
CA ASN A 20 13.23 -16.10 22.66
C ASN A 20 11.70 -15.99 22.59
N LEU A 21 11.13 -15.99 21.39
CA LEU A 21 9.69 -15.81 21.18
C LEU A 21 8.90 -17.12 21.18
N ASN A 22 9.55 -18.27 21.44
CA ASN A 22 8.87 -19.57 21.51
C ASN A 22 7.76 -19.55 22.57
N GLY A 23 6.56 -20.01 22.21
CA GLY A 23 5.40 -20.02 23.09
C GLY A 23 4.70 -18.65 23.25
N ASN A 24 5.30 -17.57 22.75
CA ASN A 24 4.67 -16.26 22.73
C ASN A 24 3.74 -16.11 21.51
N THR A 25 2.71 -15.32 21.71
CA THR A 25 1.79 -14.90 20.65
C THR A 25 1.65 -13.40 20.67
N LEU A 26 1.18 -12.82 19.57
CA LEU A 26 0.82 -11.41 19.54
C LEU A 26 -0.22 -11.06 20.61
N CYS A 27 -1.12 -11.98 20.94
CA CYS A 27 -2.16 -11.81 21.96
C CYS A 27 -1.62 -11.72 23.39
N THR A 28 -0.48 -12.35 23.67
CA THR A 28 0.11 -12.41 25.02
C THR A 28 1.30 -11.48 25.19
N TRP A 29 1.68 -10.74 24.14
CA TRP A 29 2.84 -9.86 24.18
C TRP A 29 2.51 -8.55 24.90
N PRO A 30 3.24 -8.21 25.99
CA PRO A 30 2.86 -7.09 26.86
C PRO A 30 3.17 -5.71 26.26
N ASN A 31 4.11 -5.63 25.31
CA ASN A 31 4.66 -4.37 24.80
C ASN A 31 4.37 -4.22 23.32
N LEU A 32 3.08 -4.18 22.95
CA LEU A 32 2.70 -3.87 21.57
C LEU A 32 2.89 -2.38 21.30
N LEU A 33 3.71 -2.06 20.30
CA LEU A 33 3.99 -0.72 19.84
C LEU A 33 3.11 -0.37 18.64
N SER A 34 2.90 0.93 18.43
CA SER A 34 2.17 1.43 17.25
C SER A 34 2.84 0.99 15.95
N GLY A 35 2.07 0.95 14.85
CA GLY A 35 2.56 0.51 13.53
C GLY A 35 3.83 1.23 13.07
N SER A 36 3.96 2.52 13.37
CA SER A 36 5.15 3.32 13.04
C SER A 36 6.41 2.99 13.86
N LYS A 37 6.28 2.24 14.96
CA LYS A 37 7.30 1.93 15.97
C LYS A 37 7.48 0.43 16.21
N VAL A 38 6.97 -0.43 15.32
CA VAL A 38 6.98 -1.90 15.47
C VAL A 38 8.40 -2.38 15.77
N SER A 39 8.55 -3.17 16.85
CA SER A 39 9.81 -3.81 17.19
C SER A 39 10.03 -5.09 16.37
N LYS A 40 11.25 -5.63 16.37
CA LYS A 40 11.53 -6.88 15.66
C LYS A 40 10.76 -8.04 16.27
N GLU A 41 10.63 -8.08 17.58
CA GLU A 41 9.89 -9.08 18.34
C GLU A 41 8.41 -9.06 17.95
N GLN A 42 7.78 -7.90 17.99
CA GLN A 42 6.38 -7.74 17.59
C GLN A 42 6.17 -8.16 16.13
N PHE A 43 7.08 -7.76 15.22
CA PHE A 43 7.00 -8.18 13.82
C PHE A 43 7.11 -9.71 13.65
N LEU A 44 8.04 -10.35 14.37
CA LEU A 44 8.15 -11.80 14.35
C LEU A 44 6.88 -12.46 14.88
N LEU A 45 6.23 -11.88 15.89
CA LEU A 45 4.95 -12.37 16.42
C LEU A 45 3.77 -12.22 15.45
N TYR A 46 3.88 -11.38 14.41
CA TYR A 46 2.91 -11.37 13.30
C TYR A 46 2.96 -12.66 12.47
N ARG A 47 4.04 -13.46 12.57
CA ARG A 47 4.24 -14.71 11.82
C ARG A 47 4.21 -14.51 10.30
N ILE A 48 4.70 -13.37 9.84
CA ILE A 48 4.79 -13.01 8.42
C ILE A 48 6.19 -13.32 7.89
N VAL A 49 6.23 -13.87 6.68
CA VAL A 49 7.43 -13.96 5.84
C VAL A 49 7.35 -12.93 4.72
N CYS A 50 8.47 -12.36 4.36
CA CYS A 50 8.59 -11.32 3.33
C CYS A 50 9.57 -11.79 2.26
N PRO A 51 9.09 -12.55 1.26
CA PRO A 51 9.92 -12.97 0.13
C PRO A 51 10.60 -11.80 -0.57
N GLU A 52 11.58 -12.12 -1.41
CA GLU A 52 12.28 -11.10 -2.16
C GLU A 52 11.33 -10.30 -3.07
N ARG A 53 11.47 -8.97 -3.01
CA ARG A 53 10.66 -8.06 -3.80
C ARG A 53 10.92 -8.27 -5.28
N LYS A 54 9.85 -8.48 -6.03
CA LYS A 54 9.87 -8.54 -7.50
C LYS A 54 9.86 -7.12 -8.05
N LYS A 55 10.66 -6.87 -9.09
CA LYS A 55 10.67 -5.57 -9.78
C LYS A 55 9.37 -5.41 -10.58
N PRO A 56 8.92 -4.18 -10.90
CA PRO A 56 7.72 -3.97 -11.71
C PRO A 56 7.69 -4.75 -13.03
N ARG A 57 8.85 -4.89 -13.69
CA ARG A 57 9.02 -5.67 -14.93
C ARG A 57 8.86 -7.20 -14.75
N GLU A 58 8.88 -7.67 -13.51
CA GLU A 58 8.75 -9.08 -13.10
C GLU A 58 7.35 -9.34 -12.51
N LEU A 59 6.42 -8.38 -12.64
CA LEU A 59 5.05 -8.50 -12.17
C LEU A 59 4.33 -9.58 -12.97
N ASP A 60 3.97 -10.66 -12.28
CA ASP A 60 3.07 -11.68 -12.78
C ASP A 60 1.79 -11.63 -11.94
N LEU A 61 0.71 -11.21 -12.59
CA LEU A 61 -0.56 -10.95 -11.94
C LEU A 61 -1.30 -12.24 -11.57
N THR A 62 -0.91 -13.37 -12.15
CA THR A 62 -1.47 -14.68 -11.81
C THR A 62 -1.14 -15.07 -10.37
N TRP A 63 -0.03 -14.57 -9.82
CA TRP A 63 0.34 -14.77 -8.42
C TRP A 63 -0.66 -14.13 -7.45
N PHE A 64 -1.44 -13.17 -7.94
CA PHE A 64 -2.49 -12.48 -7.18
C PHE A 64 -3.90 -12.94 -7.57
N GLY A 65 -4.01 -14.03 -8.35
CA GLY A 65 -5.29 -14.58 -8.80
C GLY A 65 -6.02 -13.71 -9.82
N VAL A 66 -5.33 -12.74 -10.45
CA VAL A 66 -5.93 -11.90 -11.49
C VAL A 66 -5.91 -12.66 -12.82
N PRO A 67 -7.08 -12.86 -13.47
CA PRO A 67 -7.15 -13.51 -14.78
C PRO A 67 -6.33 -12.80 -15.86
N HIS A 68 -5.81 -13.55 -16.82
CA HIS A 68 -4.97 -12.98 -17.89
C HIS A 68 -5.74 -11.99 -18.77
N ASN A 69 -7.02 -12.24 -19.02
CA ASN A 69 -7.87 -11.36 -19.83
C ASN A 69 -8.13 -10.02 -19.14
N THR A 70 -8.16 -9.96 -17.81
CA THR A 70 -8.41 -8.72 -17.05
C THR A 70 -7.46 -7.59 -17.44
N ILE A 71 -6.20 -7.90 -17.78
CA ILE A 71 -5.25 -6.89 -18.24
C ILE A 71 -5.52 -6.43 -19.66
N ALA A 72 -5.86 -7.35 -20.57
CA ALA A 72 -6.23 -6.98 -21.93
C ALA A 72 -7.46 -6.06 -21.90
N ASP A 73 -8.47 -6.42 -21.09
CA ASP A 73 -9.70 -5.65 -20.92
C ASP A 73 -9.40 -4.26 -20.32
N ALA A 74 -8.58 -4.19 -19.26
CA ALA A 74 -8.16 -2.92 -18.66
C ALA A 74 -7.37 -2.03 -19.64
N GLN A 75 -6.47 -2.61 -20.43
CA GLN A 75 -5.72 -1.89 -21.45
C GLN A 75 -6.64 -1.37 -22.54
N GLU A 76 -7.60 -2.16 -23.00
CA GLU A 76 -8.59 -1.74 -24.00
C GLU A 76 -9.43 -0.57 -23.47
N MET A 77 -9.98 -0.67 -22.26
CA MET A 77 -10.74 0.42 -21.64
C MET A 77 -9.92 1.72 -21.52
N LEU A 78 -8.68 1.62 -21.04
CA LEU A 78 -7.81 2.78 -20.89
C LEU A 78 -7.40 3.39 -22.24
N ASN A 79 -7.14 2.57 -23.27
CA ASN A 79 -6.79 3.04 -24.60
C ASN A 79 -7.95 3.77 -25.31
N GLN A 80 -9.19 3.45 -24.96
CA GLN A 80 -10.37 4.18 -25.45
C GLN A 80 -10.54 5.56 -24.78
N SER A 81 -9.85 5.83 -23.67
CA SER A 81 -9.92 7.11 -22.96
C SER A 81 -8.94 8.15 -23.52
N ASP A 82 -9.49 9.21 -24.14
CA ASP A 82 -8.70 10.36 -24.62
C ASP A 82 -7.87 10.99 -23.52
N ALA A 83 -8.45 11.12 -22.32
CA ALA A 83 -7.79 11.71 -21.17
C ALA A 83 -6.56 10.88 -20.73
N TYR A 84 -6.68 9.55 -20.74
CA TYR A 84 -5.57 8.65 -20.42
C TYR A 84 -4.47 8.70 -21.49
N ARG A 85 -4.85 8.70 -22.78
CA ARG A 85 -3.88 8.80 -23.88
C ARG A 85 -3.09 10.12 -23.83
N HIS A 86 -3.76 11.24 -23.56
CA HIS A 86 -3.09 12.52 -23.37
C HIS A 86 -2.19 12.54 -22.13
N TYR A 87 -2.63 11.94 -21.02
CA TYR A 87 -1.81 11.79 -19.82
C TYR A 87 -0.48 11.07 -20.11
N LEU A 88 -0.52 9.92 -20.81
CA LEU A 88 0.68 9.19 -21.20
C LEU A 88 1.57 9.99 -22.16
N HIS A 89 0.99 10.64 -23.17
CA HIS A 89 1.73 11.47 -24.13
C HIS A 89 2.52 12.58 -23.44
N ASN A 90 1.90 13.24 -22.46
CA ASN A 90 2.53 14.32 -21.72
C ASN A 90 3.69 13.84 -20.84
N ILE A 91 3.55 12.69 -20.18
CA ILE A 91 4.66 12.06 -19.45
C ILE A 91 5.84 11.75 -20.40
N GLN A 92 5.54 11.14 -21.56
CA GLN A 92 6.57 10.74 -22.53
C GLN A 92 7.33 11.92 -23.13
N ASN A 93 6.65 13.04 -23.36
CA ASN A 93 7.23 14.25 -23.94
C ASN A 93 7.78 15.25 -22.91
N GLY A 94 7.68 14.93 -21.61
CA GLY A 94 8.16 15.81 -20.55
C GLY A 94 7.25 16.99 -20.24
N ASP A 95 5.99 16.97 -20.67
CA ASP A 95 4.97 17.99 -20.35
C ASP A 95 4.22 17.63 -19.05
N TRP A 96 4.96 17.63 -17.94
CA TRP A 96 4.47 17.14 -16.64
C TRP A 96 3.48 18.06 -15.92
N ALA A 97 3.06 19.19 -16.48
CA ALA A 97 2.23 20.17 -15.75
C ALA A 97 1.20 20.89 -16.62
N ASN A 98 0.59 20.16 -17.57
CA ASN A 98 -0.40 20.74 -18.47
C ASN A 98 -1.81 20.79 -17.81
N PRO A 99 -2.34 21.98 -17.48
CA PRO A 99 -3.65 22.10 -16.83
C PRO A 99 -4.83 21.70 -17.74
N ALA A 100 -4.61 21.51 -19.05
CA ALA A 100 -5.66 21.11 -20.00
C ALA A 100 -5.98 19.61 -19.98
N LEU A 101 -5.39 18.82 -19.08
CA LEU A 101 -5.49 17.35 -19.04
C LEU A 101 -6.81 16.79 -18.48
N GLY A 102 -7.78 17.64 -18.16
CA GLY A 102 -9.05 17.21 -17.59
C GLY A 102 -8.84 16.41 -16.31
N VAL A 103 -9.44 15.22 -16.24
CA VAL A 103 -9.48 14.37 -15.03
C VAL A 103 -8.10 13.89 -14.55
N PHE A 104 -7.08 13.82 -15.41
CA PHE A 104 -5.70 13.45 -15.01
C PHE A 104 -4.84 14.64 -14.58
N GLY A 105 -5.31 15.89 -14.78
CA GLY A 105 -4.55 17.10 -14.50
C GLY A 105 -4.03 17.21 -13.05
N PRO A 106 -4.87 16.96 -12.02
CA PRO A 106 -4.42 17.00 -10.62
C PRO A 106 -3.28 16.02 -10.32
N ALA A 107 -3.41 14.76 -10.78
CA ALA A 107 -2.39 13.73 -10.59
C ALA A 107 -1.07 14.12 -11.28
N LEU A 108 -1.13 14.57 -12.55
CA LEU A 108 0.09 14.91 -13.28
C LEU A 108 0.81 16.12 -12.67
N ARG A 109 0.08 17.15 -12.23
CA ARG A 109 0.68 18.31 -11.55
C ARG A 109 1.49 17.90 -10.32
N LEU A 110 0.92 17.03 -9.47
CA LEU A 110 1.60 16.53 -8.27
C LEU A 110 2.81 15.64 -8.63
N GLN A 111 2.71 14.83 -9.68
CA GLN A 111 3.84 14.07 -10.21
C GLN A 111 4.98 14.97 -10.72
N ALA A 112 4.65 16.11 -11.33
CA ALA A 112 5.64 17.13 -11.70
C ALA A 112 6.39 17.70 -10.49
N GLU A 113 5.69 17.95 -9.38
CA GLU A 113 6.29 18.44 -8.14
C GLU A 113 7.27 17.41 -7.55
N ILE A 114 6.85 16.13 -7.51
CA ILE A 114 7.72 15.02 -7.10
C ILE A 114 8.94 14.92 -8.01
N TRP A 115 8.74 14.94 -9.34
CA TRP A 115 9.83 14.85 -10.31
C TRP A 115 10.85 15.99 -10.15
N LYS A 116 10.37 17.22 -9.99
CA LYS A 116 11.23 18.39 -9.72
C LYS A 116 12.00 18.21 -8.42
N GLY A 117 11.34 17.70 -7.38
CA GLY A 117 11.98 17.50 -6.09
C GLY A 117 13.04 16.41 -6.10
N TRP A 118 12.80 15.30 -6.79
CA TRP A 118 13.78 14.22 -6.95
C TRP A 118 15.01 14.64 -7.76
N ASN A 119 14.85 15.59 -8.68
CA ASN A 119 15.95 16.20 -9.44
C ASN A 119 16.57 17.43 -8.75
N SER A 120 16.05 17.82 -7.58
CA SER A 120 16.57 18.95 -6.82
C SER A 120 17.76 18.53 -5.96
N THR A 121 18.67 19.46 -5.71
CA THR A 121 19.73 19.31 -4.70
C THR A 121 19.23 19.55 -3.27
N ARG A 122 17.98 20.00 -3.12
CA ARG A 122 17.37 20.30 -1.81
C ARG A 122 16.77 19.05 -1.18
N VAL A 123 17.04 18.87 0.12
CA VAL A 123 16.61 17.69 0.92
C VAL A 123 15.11 17.70 1.22
N ASP A 124 14.45 18.85 1.11
CA ASP A 124 13.02 19.10 1.42
C ASP A 124 12.14 19.22 0.15
N ALA A 125 12.65 18.84 -1.02
CA ALA A 125 12.00 19.17 -2.28
C ALA A 125 10.81 18.27 -2.65
N THR A 126 10.57 17.19 -1.90
CA THR A 126 9.37 16.37 -1.99
C THR A 126 9.01 15.87 -0.59
N ASP A 127 7.74 15.98 -0.23
CA ASP A 127 7.21 15.50 1.04
C ASP A 127 6.25 14.30 0.83
N GLU A 128 5.97 13.60 1.93
CA GLU A 128 5.16 12.39 1.95
C GLU A 128 3.70 12.67 1.57
N ASP A 129 3.16 13.86 1.88
CA ASP A 129 1.79 14.25 1.56
C ASP A 129 1.61 14.48 0.05
N THR A 130 2.60 15.06 -0.62
CA THR A 130 2.61 15.21 -2.08
C THR A 130 2.64 13.84 -2.78
N VAL A 131 3.50 12.92 -2.32
CA VAL A 131 3.56 11.54 -2.86
C VAL A 131 2.24 10.82 -2.68
N LYS A 132 1.68 10.86 -1.46
CA LYS A 132 0.38 10.29 -1.12
C LYS A 132 -0.74 10.84 -2.02
N SER A 133 -0.80 12.17 -2.17
CA SER A 133 -1.85 12.83 -2.95
C SER A 133 -1.73 12.47 -4.43
N ALA A 134 -0.51 12.46 -4.99
CA ALA A 134 -0.28 12.08 -6.38
C ALA A 134 -0.76 10.65 -6.67
N LEU A 135 -0.48 9.70 -5.77
CA LEU A 135 -0.91 8.31 -5.91
C LEU A 135 -2.43 8.19 -5.86
N ILE A 136 -3.08 8.83 -4.88
CA ILE A 136 -4.53 8.70 -4.68
C ILE A 136 -5.32 9.37 -5.80
N GLU A 137 -4.90 10.55 -6.26
CA GLU A 137 -5.50 11.20 -7.42
C GLU A 137 -5.39 10.32 -8.68
N LEU A 138 -4.22 9.72 -8.92
CA LEU A 138 -4.02 8.79 -10.03
C LEU A 138 -4.93 7.57 -9.91
N LEU A 139 -5.01 6.97 -8.72
CA LEU A 139 -5.85 5.79 -8.49
C LEU A 139 -7.33 6.11 -8.67
N ASN A 140 -7.82 7.24 -8.15
CA ASN A 140 -9.20 7.68 -8.33
C ASN A 140 -9.55 7.87 -9.81
N VAL A 141 -8.71 8.57 -10.58
CA VAL A 141 -8.99 8.77 -12.01
C VAL A 141 -8.95 7.45 -12.78
N LEU A 142 -7.98 6.56 -12.51
CA LEU A 142 -7.93 5.23 -13.13
C LEU A 142 -9.18 4.42 -12.80
N THR A 143 -9.61 4.36 -11.55
CA THR A 143 -10.82 3.60 -11.17
C THR A 143 -12.10 4.24 -11.66
N SER A 144 -12.13 5.56 -11.89
CA SER A 144 -13.29 6.25 -12.47
C SER A 144 -13.56 5.84 -13.92
N THR A 145 -12.57 5.24 -14.61
CA THR A 145 -12.77 4.65 -15.95
C THR A 145 -13.49 3.29 -15.90
N SER A 146 -13.57 2.66 -14.73
CA SER A 146 -14.31 1.40 -14.53
C SER A 146 -15.77 1.67 -14.14
N THR A 147 -16.66 0.75 -14.50
CA THR A 147 -18.11 0.90 -14.27
C THR A 147 -18.55 0.56 -12.85
N ASP A 148 -17.70 -0.06 -12.03
CA ASP A 148 -18.17 -0.77 -10.84
C ASP A 148 -18.36 0.13 -9.61
N GLY A 149 -17.87 1.37 -9.62
CA GLY A 149 -18.29 2.52 -8.80
C GLY A 149 -18.44 2.39 -7.28
N SER A 150 -18.25 1.20 -6.71
CA SER A 150 -18.63 0.80 -5.36
C SER A 150 -17.55 1.13 -4.34
N CYS A 151 -16.36 1.44 -4.82
CA CYS A 151 -15.22 1.79 -3.98
C CYS A 151 -14.67 3.18 -4.34
N TRP A 152 -13.96 3.80 -3.41
CA TRP A 152 -13.26 5.06 -3.62
C TRP A 152 -11.89 5.07 -2.94
N TRP A 153 -10.92 5.79 -3.52
CA TRP A 153 -9.63 6.01 -2.87
C TRP A 153 -9.69 7.27 -2.02
N ARG A 154 -9.22 7.15 -0.77
CA ARG A 154 -9.34 8.18 0.27
C ARG A 154 -7.96 8.59 0.75
N THR A 155 -7.76 9.89 0.90
CA THR A 155 -6.54 10.53 1.46
C THR A 155 -6.56 10.68 2.98
N TYR A 156 -7.69 10.34 3.62
CA TYR A 156 -7.85 10.46 5.06
C TYR A 156 -7.18 9.29 5.79
N ASN A 157 -6.27 9.59 6.71
CA ASN A 157 -5.57 8.58 7.50
C ASN A 157 -6.54 7.77 8.39
N ARG A 158 -6.65 6.47 8.17
CA ARG A 158 -7.49 5.58 9.00
C ARG A 158 -6.68 4.93 10.11
N ARG A 159 -7.27 4.88 11.30
CA ARG A 159 -6.71 4.14 12.45
C ARG A 159 -7.21 2.70 12.41
N LEU A 160 -6.27 1.78 12.21
CA LEU A 160 -6.47 0.34 12.35
C LEU A 160 -5.97 -0.08 13.73
N THR A 161 -6.82 -0.71 14.51
CA THR A 161 -6.53 -1.13 15.89
C THR A 161 -6.61 -2.65 15.94
N TYR A 162 -5.47 -3.27 16.27
CA TYR A 162 -5.43 -4.64 16.71
C TYR A 162 -5.83 -4.70 18.20
N GLN A 163 -6.69 -5.65 18.57
CA GLN A 163 -7.04 -5.91 19.96
C GLN A 163 -7.21 -7.40 20.21
N ALA A 164 -6.52 -7.93 21.22
CA ALA A 164 -6.67 -9.31 21.69
C ALA A 164 -6.20 -9.46 23.14
N ASN A 165 -6.97 -10.18 23.97
CA ASN A 165 -6.63 -10.50 25.36
C ASN A 165 -6.15 -9.28 26.20
N GLY A 166 -6.80 -8.13 26.01
CA GLY A 166 -6.45 -6.88 26.71
C GLY A 166 -5.25 -6.12 26.14
N ASN A 167 -4.47 -6.73 25.23
CA ASN A 167 -3.40 -6.07 24.51
C ASN A 167 -3.93 -5.41 23.23
N SER A 168 -3.37 -4.27 22.85
CA SER A 168 -3.74 -3.58 21.62
C SER A 168 -2.57 -2.79 21.03
N TYR A 169 -2.63 -2.54 19.73
CA TYR A 169 -1.83 -1.50 19.10
C TYR A 169 -2.63 -0.83 17.98
N THR A 170 -2.20 0.38 17.61
CA THR A 170 -2.76 1.11 16.48
C THR A 170 -1.73 1.26 15.37
N ALA A 171 -2.14 0.93 14.15
CA ALA A 171 -1.47 1.30 12.91
C ALA A 171 -2.33 2.35 12.19
N VAL A 172 -1.68 3.30 11.51
CA VAL A 172 -2.38 4.38 10.80
C VAL A 172 -2.02 4.26 9.33
N THR A 173 -3.01 4.30 8.44
CA THR A 173 -2.82 4.31 6.99
C THR A 173 -2.50 5.72 6.50
N ASP A 174 -1.79 5.82 5.38
CA ASP A 174 -1.63 7.08 4.65
C ASP A 174 -2.80 7.30 3.69
N GLY A 175 -3.46 6.23 3.26
CA GLY A 175 -4.70 6.28 2.50
C GLY A 175 -5.30 4.89 2.38
N GLN A 176 -6.42 4.76 1.67
CA GLN A 176 -7.06 3.46 1.51
C GLN A 176 -8.08 3.44 0.37
N LEU A 177 -8.32 2.24 -0.16
CA LEU A 177 -9.55 1.91 -0.87
C LEU A 177 -10.62 1.54 0.15
N GLU A 178 -11.76 2.22 0.10
CA GLU A 178 -12.94 1.90 0.92
C GLU A 178 -14.13 1.56 0.04
N ASP A 179 -14.95 0.62 0.49
CA ASP A 179 -16.31 0.46 -0.01
C ASP A 179 -17.15 1.69 0.38
N GLN A 180 -17.88 2.25 -0.58
CA GLN A 180 -18.61 3.50 -0.41
C GLN A 180 -19.76 3.39 0.60
N GLN A 181 -20.42 2.22 0.66
CA GLN A 181 -21.61 2.03 1.49
C GLN A 181 -21.24 1.70 2.94
N SER A 182 -20.39 0.70 3.13
CA SER A 182 -20.00 0.18 4.44
C SER A 182 -18.85 0.96 5.07
N GLN A 183 -18.08 1.71 4.28
CA GLN A 183 -16.83 2.35 4.69
C GLN A 183 -15.78 1.36 5.23
N CYS A 184 -15.94 0.08 4.90
CA CYS A 184 -14.95 -0.95 5.16
C CYS A 184 -13.71 -0.71 4.30
N ILE A 185 -12.54 -0.90 4.91
CA ILE A 185 -11.26 -0.75 4.24
C ILE A 185 -10.96 -2.03 3.46
N ASN A 186 -10.84 -1.92 2.15
CA ASN A 186 -10.48 -3.04 1.27
C ASN A 186 -8.96 -3.15 1.12
N LEU A 187 -8.27 -2.01 0.98
CA LEU A 187 -6.82 -1.97 0.81
C LEU A 187 -6.22 -0.73 1.48
N PRO A 188 -5.27 -0.87 2.43
CA PRO A 188 -4.53 0.26 2.96
C PRO A 188 -3.40 0.69 2.01
N ILE A 189 -3.05 1.97 2.05
CA ILE A 189 -1.90 2.57 1.38
C ILE A 189 -0.91 3.06 2.45
N GLU A 190 0.38 2.79 2.21
CA GLU A 190 1.52 3.35 2.92
C GLU A 190 2.42 4.06 1.89
N CYS A 191 2.66 5.34 2.08
CA CYS A 191 3.48 6.18 1.21
C CYS A 191 4.73 6.64 1.95
N LYS A 192 5.82 6.87 1.22
CA LYS A 192 7.04 7.48 1.76
C LYS A 192 7.59 8.46 0.74
N ASP A 193 8.16 9.55 1.25
CA ASP A 193 8.90 10.56 0.47
C ASP A 193 10.26 10.05 -0.04
N PHE A 194 10.69 8.85 0.39
CA PHE A 194 11.95 8.23 0.00
C PHE A 194 11.74 6.90 -0.74
N LEU A 195 12.73 6.53 -1.55
CA LEU A 195 12.82 5.20 -2.15
C LEU A 195 12.80 4.11 -1.09
N ARG A 196 11.85 3.17 -1.21
CA ARG A 196 11.63 2.06 -0.28
C ARG A 196 12.90 1.32 0.13
N ASP A 197 13.80 1.07 -0.81
CA ASP A 197 15.05 0.32 -0.57
C ASP A 197 15.94 0.97 0.51
N ARG A 198 15.83 2.29 0.74
CA ARG A 198 16.55 2.99 1.82
C ARG A 198 16.13 2.53 3.22
N ARG A 199 14.88 2.08 3.40
CA ARG A 199 14.31 1.67 4.69
C ARG A 199 13.40 0.45 4.58
N LEU A 200 13.77 -0.50 3.72
CA LEU A 200 12.93 -1.63 3.33
C LEU A 200 12.31 -2.37 4.52
N SER A 201 13.13 -2.76 5.51
CA SER A 201 12.65 -3.48 6.69
C SER A 201 11.65 -2.66 7.49
N LYS A 202 11.89 -1.35 7.68
CA LYS A 202 11.00 -0.48 8.46
C LYS A 202 9.64 -0.33 7.76
N VAL A 203 9.66 -0.07 6.45
CA VAL A 203 8.44 0.04 5.64
C VAL A 203 7.65 -1.27 5.67
N THR A 204 8.33 -2.40 5.47
CA THR A 204 7.71 -3.73 5.49
C THR A 204 7.05 -4.04 6.84
N MET A 205 7.71 -3.67 7.95
CA MET A 205 7.16 -3.86 9.30
C MET A 205 5.93 -2.97 9.56
N GLN A 206 5.90 -1.76 9.01
CA GLN A 206 4.77 -0.84 9.09
C GLN A 206 3.56 -1.39 8.32
N GLU A 207 3.74 -1.77 7.06
CA GLU A 207 2.71 -2.37 6.22
C GLU A 207 2.15 -3.66 6.84
N ALA A 208 3.03 -4.55 7.34
CA ALA A 208 2.62 -5.77 8.02
C ALA A 208 1.74 -5.47 9.25
N SER A 209 2.07 -4.44 10.02
CA SER A 209 1.29 -4.02 11.19
C SER A 209 -0.10 -3.52 10.82
N GLN A 210 -0.22 -2.77 9.71
CA GLN A 210 -1.51 -2.35 9.15
C GLN A 210 -2.32 -3.57 8.70
N LEU A 211 -1.74 -4.51 7.94
CA LEU A 211 -2.44 -5.69 7.47
C LEU A 211 -2.93 -6.58 8.63
N VAL A 212 -2.10 -6.81 9.66
CA VAL A 212 -2.51 -7.59 10.84
C VAL A 212 -3.63 -6.89 11.60
N ALA A 213 -3.56 -5.56 11.77
CA ALA A 213 -4.63 -4.81 12.42
C ALA A 213 -5.92 -4.82 11.57
N LEU A 214 -5.81 -4.70 10.25
CA LEU A 214 -6.94 -4.78 9.34
C LEU A 214 -7.62 -6.15 9.43
N VAL A 215 -6.88 -7.25 9.30
CA VAL A 215 -7.41 -8.62 9.41
C VAL A 215 -8.06 -8.87 10.77
N ASN A 216 -7.49 -8.33 11.85
CA ASN A 216 -8.09 -8.43 13.19
C ASN A 216 -9.41 -7.65 13.31
N GLN A 217 -9.59 -6.58 12.53
CA GLN A 217 -10.80 -5.78 12.49
C GLN A 217 -11.87 -6.32 11.54
N VAL A 218 -11.51 -7.13 10.54
CA VAL A 218 -12.48 -7.77 9.66
C VAL A 218 -13.39 -8.65 10.53
N PRO A 219 -14.69 -8.31 10.67
CA PRO A 219 -15.62 -9.19 11.36
C PRO A 219 -15.63 -10.53 10.63
N MET A 220 -15.77 -11.66 11.34
CA MET A 220 -16.08 -12.96 10.69
C MET A 220 -17.33 -12.90 9.79
N ALA A 221 -18.08 -11.79 9.80
CA ALA A 221 -19.25 -11.50 8.98
C ALA A 221 -18.95 -10.90 7.58
N CYS A 222 -17.70 -10.57 7.22
CA CYS A 222 -17.35 -10.12 5.86
C CYS A 222 -17.17 -11.27 4.84
N THR A 223 -17.71 -12.46 5.10
CA THR A 223 -17.88 -13.53 4.10
C THR A 223 -19.03 -13.23 3.13
N GLY A 224 -19.35 -11.96 2.92
CA GLY A 224 -20.14 -11.52 1.77
C GLY A 224 -19.32 -11.79 0.53
N LYS A 225 -19.74 -12.81 -0.22
CA LYS A 225 -19.14 -13.27 -1.46
C LYS A 225 -18.80 -12.09 -2.37
N CYS A 226 -17.51 -11.74 -2.49
CA CYS A 226 -17.02 -11.23 -3.76
C CYS A 226 -17.12 -12.40 -4.73
N HIS A 227 -18.20 -12.43 -5.50
CA HIS A 227 -18.29 -13.33 -6.64
C HIS A 227 -17.19 -12.90 -7.63
N PRO A 228 -16.28 -13.80 -8.01
CA PRO A 228 -15.43 -13.54 -9.16
C PRO A 228 -16.34 -13.47 -10.39
N VAL A 229 -16.25 -12.36 -11.12
CA VAL A 229 -16.68 -12.30 -12.52
C VAL A 229 -15.68 -13.12 -13.35
#